data_AF-A0A497SLQ2-F1
#
_entry.id   AF-A0A497SLQ2-F1
#
_cell.length_a   1.000
_cell.length_b   1.000
_cell.length_c   1.000
_cell.angle_alpha   90.00
_cell.angle_beta   90.00
_cell.angle_gamma   90.00
#
_symmetry.space_group_name_H-M   'P 1'
#
loop_
_entity.id
_entity.type
_entity.pdbx_description
1 polymer ?
#
loop_
_entity_poly.entity_id
_entity_poly.type
_entity_poly.pdbx_seq_one_letter_code
_entity_poly.pdbx_strand_id
1 'polypeptide(L)'
;MSFKRNLADRTGLPLKVLPSSYQKVGDIILIKLFGEAAKQKKKIGESVLEMFPYIRTVCMIKGITGEYRTPKIEVIAGDKNTATIHKEHGCIYRIDVAKIMFSKGNLTERKR
;
A
#
# COMPACT_ATOMS: atom_id res chain seq x y z
N MET A 1 3.82 7.72 -16.93
CA MET A 1 2.97 6.51 -17.05
C MET A 1 2.07 6.42 -15.83
N SER A 2 0.74 6.37 -16.01
CA SER A 2 -0.19 6.21 -14.89
C SER A 2 0.01 4.83 -14.25
N PHE A 3 0.20 4.74 -12.93
CA PHE A 3 0.33 3.49 -12.15
C PHE A 3 -0.66 2.42 -12.62
N LYS A 4 -1.90 2.85 -12.80
CA LYS A 4 -3.03 2.03 -13.25
C LYS A 4 -2.84 1.40 -14.64
N ARG A 5 -2.21 2.13 -15.58
CA ARG A 5 -1.92 1.62 -16.93
C ARG A 5 -0.82 0.56 -16.89
N ASN A 6 0.29 0.85 -16.21
CA ASN A 6 1.39 -0.12 -16.08
C ASN A 6 0.92 -1.41 -15.39
N LEU A 7 0.06 -1.28 -14.39
CA LEU A 7 -0.55 -2.42 -13.72
C LEU A 7 -1.47 -3.20 -14.68
N ALA A 8 -2.20 -2.54 -15.58
CA ALA A 8 -3.03 -3.20 -16.59
C ALA A 8 -2.18 -3.97 -17.60
N ASP A 9 -1.10 -3.36 -18.09
CA ASP A 9 -0.19 -3.98 -19.06
C ASP A 9 0.45 -5.25 -18.49
N ARG A 10 0.77 -5.28 -17.19
CA ARG A 10 1.36 -6.45 -16.50
C ARG A 10 0.35 -7.51 -16.10
N THR A 11 -0.81 -7.09 -15.59
CA THR A 11 -1.80 -8.03 -15.06
C THR A 11 -2.77 -8.54 -16.12
N GLY A 12 -2.87 -7.87 -17.27
CA GLY A 12 -3.92 -8.10 -18.29
C GLY A 12 -5.32 -7.77 -17.79
N LEU A 13 -5.46 -7.10 -16.63
CA LEU A 13 -6.77 -6.77 -16.06
C LEU A 13 -7.32 -5.46 -16.65
N PRO A 14 -8.64 -5.34 -16.80
CA PRO A 14 -9.25 -4.12 -17.30
C PRO A 14 -9.03 -2.96 -16.33
N LEU A 15 -8.73 -1.77 -16.88
CA LEU A 15 -8.50 -0.56 -16.10
C LEU A 15 -9.62 -0.28 -15.09
N LYS A 16 -10.89 -0.55 -15.43
CA LYS A 16 -12.03 -0.29 -14.53
C LYS A 16 -11.91 -1.00 -13.18
N VAL A 17 -11.25 -2.16 -13.14
CA VAL A 17 -11.11 -2.99 -11.94
C VAL A 17 -9.88 -2.62 -11.12
N LEU A 18 -8.84 -2.09 -11.76
CA LEU A 18 -7.55 -1.85 -11.10
C LEU A 18 -7.57 -0.64 -10.15
N PRO A 19 -6.78 -0.69 -9.07
CA PRO A 19 -6.63 0.44 -8.15
C PRO A 19 -6.07 1.66 -8.89
N SER A 20 -6.64 2.83 -8.60
CA SER A 20 -6.20 4.08 -9.23
C SER A 20 -4.95 4.68 -8.58
N SER A 21 -4.69 4.36 -7.32
CA SER A 21 -3.56 4.88 -6.56
C SER A 21 -3.07 3.86 -5.52
N TYR A 22 -1.91 4.16 -4.97
CA TYR A 22 -1.30 3.41 -3.89
C TYR A 22 -0.69 4.40 -2.89
N GLN A 23 -0.43 3.93 -1.68
CA GLN A 23 0.28 4.68 -0.66
C GLN A 23 1.58 3.96 -0.32
N LYS A 24 2.71 4.67 -0.39
CA LYS A 24 4.01 4.16 0.02
C LYS A 24 4.31 4.63 1.44
N VAL A 25 4.77 3.72 2.30
CA VAL A 25 5.30 3.99 3.64
C VAL A 25 6.60 3.22 3.78
N GLY A 26 7.73 3.93 3.83
CA GLY A 26 9.06 3.30 3.76
C GLY A 26 9.19 2.37 2.54
N ASP A 27 9.40 1.09 2.81
CA ASP A 27 9.52 0.00 1.84
C ASP A 27 8.26 -0.89 1.72
N ILE A 28 7.11 -0.37 2.16
CA ILE A 28 5.81 -1.04 2.08
C ILE A 28 4.86 -0.21 1.21
N ILE A 29 4.09 -0.90 0.37
CA ILE A 29 2.98 -0.31 -0.37
C ILE A 29 1.64 -0.77 0.21
N LEU A 30 0.72 0.17 0.40
CA LEU A 30 -0.67 -0.06 0.75
C LEU A 30 -1.57 0.25 -0.45
N ILE A 31 -2.48 -0.67 -0.77
CA ILE A 31 -3.48 -0.49 -1.83
C ILE A 31 -4.88 -0.82 -1.34
N LYS A 32 -5.89 -0.19 -1.93
CA LYS A 32 -7.30 -0.55 -1.72
C LYS A 32 -7.79 -1.31 -2.95
N LEU A 33 -8.32 -2.51 -2.72
CA LEU A 33 -8.89 -3.36 -3.77
C LEU A 33 -10.35 -3.66 -3.43
N PHE A 34 -11.21 -3.70 -4.45
CA PHE A 34 -12.63 -3.98 -4.31
C PHE A 34 -13.10 -4.94 -5.41
N GLY A 35 -14.19 -5.66 -5.16
CA GLY A 35 -14.83 -6.53 -6.15
C GLY A 35 -13.86 -7.52 -6.80
N GLU A 36 -13.82 -7.53 -8.13
CA GLU A 36 -12.96 -8.40 -8.94
C GLU A 36 -11.46 -8.19 -8.67
N ALA A 37 -11.05 -6.96 -8.35
CA ALA A 37 -9.65 -6.65 -8.05
C ALA A 37 -9.19 -7.37 -6.79
N ALA A 38 -10.06 -7.46 -5.78
CA ALA A 38 -9.76 -8.16 -4.53
C ALA A 38 -9.64 -9.68 -4.73
N LYS A 39 -10.35 -10.26 -5.71
CA LYS A 39 -10.19 -11.67 -6.10
C LYS A 39 -8.81 -11.93 -6.72
N GLN A 40 -8.29 -10.95 -7.44
CA GLN A 40 -6.97 -11.00 -8.10
C GLN A 40 -5.85 -10.35 -7.26
N LYS A 41 -6.04 -10.22 -5.94
CA LYS A 41 -5.13 -9.49 -5.05
C LYS A 41 -3.68 -9.97 -5.11
N LYS A 42 -3.43 -11.28 -5.22
CA LYS A 42 -2.06 -11.84 -5.31
C LYS A 42 -1.36 -11.38 -6.58
N LYS A 43 -2.01 -11.57 -7.74
CA LYS A 43 -1.51 -11.14 -9.05
C LYS A 43 -1.20 -9.65 -9.08
N ILE A 44 -2.13 -8.83 -8.55
CA ILE A 44 -1.93 -7.38 -8.44
C ILE A 44 -0.74 -7.07 -7.52
N GLY A 45 -0.66 -7.71 -6.36
CA GLY A 45 0.44 -7.50 -5.40
C GLY A 45 1.81 -7.83 -5.99
N GLU A 46 1.94 -8.96 -6.67
CA GLU A 46 3.18 -9.40 -7.33
C GLU A 46 3.59 -8.42 -8.43
N SER A 47 2.65 -8.00 -9.29
CA SER A 47 2.92 -6.97 -10.31
C SER A 47 3.37 -5.64 -9.69
N VAL A 48 2.83 -5.26 -8.54
CA VAL A 48 3.28 -4.05 -7.82
C VAL A 48 4.72 -4.22 -7.33
N LEU A 49 5.12 -5.37 -6.79
CA LEU A 49 6.50 -5.60 -6.37
C LEU A 49 7.48 -5.50 -7.54
N GLU A 50 7.15 -6.10 -8.68
CA GLU A 50 7.96 -6.00 -9.89
C GLU A 50 8.11 -4.56 -10.40
N MET A 51 7.07 -3.73 -10.22
CA MET A 51 7.11 -2.32 -10.60
C MET A 51 8.01 -1.47 -9.67
N PHE A 52 8.21 -1.90 -8.42
CA PHE A 52 8.90 -1.12 -7.41
C PHE A 52 9.99 -1.96 -6.70
N PRO A 53 11.21 -2.04 -7.26
CA PRO A 53 12.25 -2.93 -6.74
C PRO A 53 12.70 -2.65 -5.30
N TYR A 54 12.43 -1.46 -4.75
CA TYR A 54 12.73 -1.10 -3.36
C TYR A 54 11.61 -1.42 -2.37
N ILE A 55 10.49 -1.99 -2.83
CA ILE A 55 9.35 -2.36 -1.99
C ILE A 55 9.47 -3.84 -1.67
N ARG A 56 9.37 -4.17 -0.38
CA ARG A 56 9.48 -5.55 0.13
C ARG A 56 8.13 -6.20 0.39
N THR A 57 7.12 -5.37 0.67
CA THR A 57 5.79 -5.84 1.07
C THR A 57 4.70 -5.01 0.42
N VAL A 58 3.66 -5.69 -0.09
CA VAL A 58 2.43 -5.05 -0.55
C VAL A 58 1.27 -5.53 0.30
N CYS A 59 0.52 -4.59 0.88
CA CYS A 59 -0.66 -4.87 1.68
C CYS A 59 -1.92 -4.29 1.05
N MET A 60 -3.01 -5.05 1.12
CA MET A 60 -4.37 -4.60 0.85
C MET A 60 -4.99 -4.04 2.13
N ILE A 61 -5.52 -2.82 2.08
CA ILE A 61 -6.34 -2.24 3.14
C ILE A 61 -7.78 -2.74 2.95
N LYS A 62 -8.30 -3.47 3.94
CA LYS A 62 -9.69 -3.96 3.99
C LYS A 62 -10.65 -2.99 4.67
N GLY A 63 -10.13 -2.14 5.54
CA GLY A 63 -10.94 -1.18 6.29
C GLY A 63 -10.20 -0.65 7.50
N ILE A 64 -10.91 0.10 8.33
CA ILE A 64 -10.42 0.66 9.58
C ILE A 64 -11.48 0.32 10.63
N THR A 65 -11.06 -0.12 11.83
CA THR A 65 -11.99 -0.55 12.88
C THR A 65 -11.55 -0.11 14.26
N GLY A 66 -12.52 -0.05 15.17
CA GLY A 66 -12.29 0.26 16.59
C GLY A 66 -12.05 1.74 16.86
N GLU A 67 -12.08 2.09 18.14
CA GLU A 67 -11.91 3.46 18.64
C GLU A 67 -10.54 4.04 18.27
N TYR A 68 -9.49 3.22 18.35
CA TYR A 68 -8.12 3.58 17.96
C TYR A 68 -7.88 3.62 16.45
N ARG A 69 -8.93 3.43 15.63
CA ARG A 69 -8.85 3.40 14.15
C ARG A 69 -7.75 2.48 13.62
N THR A 70 -7.67 1.27 14.16
CA THR A 70 -6.69 0.28 13.74
C THR A 70 -7.00 -0.16 12.29
N PRO A 71 -6.01 -0.08 11.37
CA PRO A 71 -6.21 -0.51 10.00
C PRO A 71 -6.30 -2.04 9.93
N LYS A 72 -7.34 -2.55 9.26
CA LYS A 72 -7.41 -3.96 8.87
C LYS A 72 -6.68 -4.10 7.54
N ILE A 73 -5.48 -4.68 7.57
CA ILE A 73 -4.70 -4.93 6.37
C ILE A 73 -4.48 -6.43 6.15
N GLU A 74 -4.19 -6.80 4.91
CA GLU A 74 -3.76 -8.14 4.52
C GLU A 74 -2.52 -8.01 3.65
N VAL A 75 -1.44 -8.74 3.97
CA VAL A 75 -0.30 -8.86 3.05
C VAL A 75 -0.73 -9.68 1.84
N ILE A 76 -0.58 -9.12 0.65
CA ILE A 76 -0.99 -9.75 -0.60
C ILE A 76 0.19 -10.18 -1.48
N ALA A 77 1.38 -9.63 -1.25
CA ALA A 77 2.63 -10.05 -1.88
C ALA A 77 3.86 -9.61 -1.06
N GLY A 78 4.97 -10.35 -1.21
CA GLY A 78 6.26 -10.03 -0.60
C GLY A 78 6.45 -10.61 0.80
N ASP A 79 7.24 -9.93 1.63
CA ASP A 79 7.50 -10.31 3.02
C ASP A 79 6.21 -10.17 3.87
N LYS A 80 6.03 -11.07 4.85
CA LYS A 80 4.94 -10.98 5.83
C LYS A 80 5.16 -9.85 6.85
N ASN A 81 6.35 -9.27 6.91
CA ASN A 81 6.66 -8.16 7.79
C ASN A 81 5.97 -6.86 7.37
N THR A 82 5.25 -6.24 8.30
CA THR A 82 4.52 -4.98 8.13
C THR A 82 5.17 -3.81 8.88
N ALA A 83 6.31 -4.03 9.52
CA ALA A 83 7.11 -2.97 10.12
C ALA A 83 8.09 -2.37 9.11
N THR A 84 8.15 -1.04 9.06
CA THR A 84 9.01 -0.30 8.14
C THR A 84 9.66 0.90 8.83
N ILE A 85 10.67 1.45 8.16
CA ILE A 85 11.31 2.70 8.53
C ILE A 85 10.83 3.77 7.55
N HIS A 86 10.07 4.74 8.06
CA HIS A 86 9.64 5.90 7.30
C HIS A 86 10.52 7.10 7.67
N LYS A 87 11.07 7.78 6.67
CA LYS A 87 11.88 8.98 6.85
C LYS A 87 11.08 10.20 6.39
N GLU A 88 10.86 11.16 7.27
CA GLU A 88 10.11 12.38 7.00
C GLU A 88 10.72 13.54 7.79
N HIS A 89 11.00 14.66 7.12
CA HIS A 89 11.58 15.87 7.72
C HIS A 89 12.86 15.67 8.56
N GLY A 90 13.73 14.73 8.16
CA GLY A 90 14.97 14.42 8.88
C GLY A 90 14.77 13.46 10.08
N CYS A 91 13.52 13.16 10.43
CA CYS A 91 13.17 12.19 11.46
C CYS A 91 13.03 10.78 10.88
N ILE A 92 13.39 9.79 11.68
CA ILE A 92 13.28 8.36 11.35
C ILE A 92 12.22 7.74 12.25
N TYR A 93 11.15 7.24 11.64
CA TYR A 93 10.03 6.62 12.33
C TYR A 93 10.01 5.12 12.05
N ARG A 94 10.05 4.31 13.10
CA ARG A 94 9.75 2.87 13.00
C ARG A 94 8.25 2.68 13.19
N ILE A 95 7.54 2.30 12.13
CA ILE A 95 6.08 2.21 12.09
C ILE A 95 5.67 0.82 11.63
N ASP A 96 4.63 0.27 12.25
CA ASP A 96 3.96 -0.94 11.79
C ASP A 96 2.63 -0.56 11.12
N VAL A 97 2.55 -0.74 9.80
CA VAL A 97 1.37 -0.34 9.00
C VAL A 97 0.13 -1.18 9.31
N ALA A 98 0.29 -2.34 9.98
CA ALA A 98 -0.83 -3.15 10.44
C ALA A 98 -1.47 -2.62 11.73
N LYS A 99 -0.73 -1.80 12.49
CA LYS A 99 -1.16 -1.33 13.81
C LYS A 99 -1.56 0.14 13.79
N ILE A 100 -0.90 0.94 12.96
CA ILE A 100 -1.04 2.40 12.98
C ILE A 100 -1.53 2.87 11.61
N MET A 101 -2.59 3.68 11.62
CA MET A 101 -3.03 4.38 10.42
C MET A 101 -2.04 5.51 10.10
N PHE A 102 -1.37 5.41 8.95
CA PHE A 102 -0.48 6.47 8.48
C PHE A 102 -1.22 7.35 7.45
N SER A 103 -1.50 8.60 7.79
CA SER A 103 -2.07 9.57 6.86
C SER A 103 -0.98 10.42 6.22
N LYS A 104 -0.67 10.15 4.95
CA LYS A 104 0.31 10.94 4.18
C LYS A 104 -0.09 12.41 4.03
N GLY A 105 -1.39 12.72 4.04
CA GLY A 105 -1.92 14.09 3.85
C GLY A 105 -1.53 15.12 4.92
N ASN A 106 -1.10 14.68 6.10
CA ASN A 106 -0.73 15.60 7.20
C ASN A 106 0.74 16.03 7.13
N LEU A 107 1.44 15.81 6.01
CA LEU A 107 2.84 16.21 5.80
C LEU A 107 3.08 17.68 6.17
N THR A 108 2.23 18.60 5.70
CA THR A 108 2.38 20.04 5.95
C THR A 108 2.15 20.39 7.42
N GLU A 109 1.18 19.74 8.06
CA GLU A 109 0.87 19.95 9.48
C GLU A 109 1.99 19.41 10.39
N ARG A 110 2.63 18.30 10.03
CA ARG A 110 3.73 17.70 10.82
C ARG A 110 5.07 18.44 10.70
N LYS A 111 5.14 19.45 9.85
CA LYS A 111 6.32 20.31 9.68
C LYS A 111 6.24 21.61 10.49
N ARG A 112 5.04 22.01 10.93
CA ARG A 112 4.82 23.17 11.81
C ARG A 112 5.17 22.83 13.25
#